data_AF-D8GN55-F1
#
_entry.id   AF-D8GN55-F1
#
_cell.length_a   1.000
_cell.length_b   1.000
_cell.length_c   1.000
_cell.angle_alpha   90.00
_cell.angle_beta   90.00
_cell.angle_gamma   90.00
#
_symmetry.space_group_name_H-M   'P 1'
#
loop_
_entity.id
_entity.type
_entity.pdbx_description
1 polymer ?
#
loop_
_entity_poly.entity_id
_entity_poly.type
_entity_poly.pdbx_seq_one_letter_code
_entity_poly.pdbx_strand_id
1 'polypeptide(L)'
;MKKKYLSMIIAALIAATSTIAPIYSVHAAYDNTTINTNLNSTVKPDHITLTWTKDPKTTQTITWRTSTNVTKGLVQYKNLTTGETKTFNATKQDFSTSSTDINTGCMNLFSVTLENLTPGTKYSYMVGDGQNWSTENKFKTEASKEDDVKFIVFGDSQSGNADVPNYAPWNKTVQNAYSKNKDADFMINVGDLVEKGQDYRHWNNWFNAAKGVIDNLPEMPVQGNHETYNAVGWDSTKPKYFTNQFKVPMNGPDGFKGQVYSYDYGNVHFVMLDSQEDEESSNNDELAAIGADPRLVIYGTPIAFGSNQAEIIKGKAYVNPNYITMYLGGSYDSASMKLTIDKQTYSFNAKDLSPSKNVSLDALSKAGFNCSYNTQFNMIMIDK
;
A
#
# COMPACT_ATOMS: atom_id res chain seq x y z
N MET A 1 9.76 -51.82 -47.39
CA MET A 1 10.55 -50.72 -46.80
C MET A 1 9.62 -49.81 -46.00
N LYS A 2 9.58 -50.03 -44.68
CA LYS A 2 9.83 -49.04 -43.61
C LYS A 2 8.85 -47.84 -43.51
N LYS A 3 7.98 -47.96 -42.48
CA LYS A 3 7.43 -46.94 -41.56
C LYS A 3 6.29 -46.03 -42.08
N LYS A 4 5.22 -45.71 -41.36
CA LYS A 4 4.65 -46.11 -40.04
C LYS A 4 3.30 -45.34 -39.88
N TYR A 5 2.26 -46.03 -39.39
CA TYR A 5 1.05 -45.58 -38.61
C TYR A 5 0.12 -44.49 -39.19
N LEU A 6 -1.17 -44.74 -39.43
CA LEU A 6 -2.30 -45.11 -38.53
C LEU A 6 -2.80 -43.93 -37.66
N SER A 7 -4.12 -43.71 -37.77
CA SER A 7 -5.04 -43.02 -36.85
C SER A 7 -5.26 -41.52 -36.98
N MET A 8 -6.41 -41.14 -37.57
CA MET A 8 -7.28 -40.10 -37.03
C MET A 8 -8.75 -40.45 -37.34
N ILE A 9 -9.42 -41.09 -36.38
CA ILE A 9 -10.88 -41.01 -36.23
C ILE A 9 -11.13 -40.63 -34.77
N ILE A 10 -12.24 -39.91 -34.57
CA ILE A 10 -12.85 -39.44 -33.32
C ILE A 10 -12.44 -38.01 -32.94
N ALA A 11 -12.90 -37.07 -33.78
CA ALA A 11 -13.37 -35.78 -33.30
C ALA A 11 -14.79 -35.94 -32.73
N ALA A 12 -15.13 -35.12 -31.74
CA ALA A 12 -16.42 -34.98 -31.07
C ALA A 12 -16.65 -35.82 -29.81
N LEU A 13 -15.94 -35.46 -28.72
CA LEU A 13 -16.49 -35.41 -27.36
C LEU A 13 -15.45 -34.73 -26.45
N ILE A 14 -15.39 -33.40 -26.51
CA ILE A 14 -14.77 -32.62 -25.44
C ILE A 14 -15.87 -31.73 -24.87
N ALA A 15 -16.15 -32.02 -23.61
CA ALA A 15 -17.08 -31.34 -22.75
C ALA A 15 -16.96 -29.82 -22.90
N ALA A 16 -18.08 -29.17 -23.19
CA ALA A 16 -18.30 -27.80 -22.76
C ALA A 16 -18.38 -27.81 -21.24
N THR A 17 -17.24 -27.87 -20.55
CA THR A 17 -17.16 -27.35 -19.19
C THR A 17 -17.25 -25.85 -19.32
N SER A 18 -18.46 -25.33 -19.26
CA SER A 18 -18.72 -23.93 -18.98
C SER A 18 -18.02 -23.60 -17.66
N THR A 19 -16.82 -23.04 -17.73
CA THR A 19 -16.25 -22.31 -16.61
C THR A 19 -17.16 -21.11 -16.42
N ILE A 20 -18.16 -21.26 -15.56
CA ILE A 20 -18.86 -20.12 -14.99
C ILE A 20 -17.78 -19.41 -14.17
N ALA A 21 -17.15 -18.40 -14.77
CA ALA A 21 -16.40 -17.43 -14.00
C ALA A 21 -17.37 -16.92 -12.93
N PRO A 22 -16.97 -16.87 -11.65
CA PRO A 22 -17.83 -16.29 -10.63
C PRO A 22 -18.22 -14.90 -11.13
N ILE A 23 -19.52 -14.70 -11.33
CA ILE A 23 -20.08 -13.37 -11.50
C ILE A 23 -19.82 -12.71 -10.16
N TYR A 24 -18.72 -11.96 -10.07
CA TYR A 24 -18.54 -11.01 -8.99
C TYR A 24 -19.67 -10.00 -9.16
N SER A 25 -20.72 -10.16 -8.36
CA SER A 25 -21.79 -9.18 -8.28
C SER A 25 -21.14 -7.82 -8.04
N VAL A 26 -21.27 -6.95 -9.04
CA VAL A 26 -20.83 -5.56 -8.99
C VAL A 26 -21.59 -4.93 -7.83
N HIS A 27 -20.95 -4.82 -6.67
CA HIS A 27 -21.49 -4.04 -5.57
C HIS A 27 -21.31 -2.58 -5.97
N ALA A 28 -22.40 -1.89 -6.27
CA ALA A 28 -22.35 -0.45 -6.42
C ALA A 28 -21.96 0.16 -5.07
N ALA A 29 -20.81 0.85 -5.04
CA ALA A 29 -20.40 1.70 -3.94
C ALA A 29 -21.11 3.07 -4.07
N TYR A 30 -21.53 3.63 -2.92
CA TYR A 30 -22.51 4.72 -2.70
C TYR A 30 -23.96 4.45 -3.13
N ASP A 31 -24.81 4.15 -2.13
CA ASP A 31 -26.26 3.99 -2.25
C ASP A 31 -27.04 5.24 -1.79
N ASN A 32 -26.36 6.39 -1.65
CA ASN A 32 -26.89 7.64 -1.10
C ASN A 32 -27.25 7.59 0.40
N THR A 33 -26.70 6.64 1.17
CA THR A 33 -26.93 6.60 2.63
C THR A 33 -26.09 7.64 3.38
N THR A 34 -26.73 8.30 4.34
CA THR A 34 -26.11 9.20 5.31
C THR A 34 -25.21 8.43 6.28
N ILE A 35 -24.18 9.09 6.83
CA ILE A 35 -23.37 8.53 7.91
C ILE A 35 -24.13 8.66 9.24
N ASN A 36 -24.23 7.55 9.97
CA ASN A 36 -24.79 7.52 11.33
C ASN A 36 -23.73 7.76 12.42
N THR A 37 -24.15 7.81 13.68
CA THR A 37 -23.26 8.03 14.82
C THR A 37 -22.19 6.95 15.04
N ASN A 38 -22.33 5.78 14.41
CA ASN A 38 -21.33 4.72 14.39
C ASN A 38 -20.49 4.71 13.09
N LEU A 39 -20.50 5.78 12.30
CA LEU A 39 -19.83 5.85 11.00
C LEU A 39 -20.27 4.77 9.99
N ASN A 40 -21.51 4.28 10.15
CA ASN A 40 -22.10 3.12 9.47
C ASN A 40 -21.40 1.77 9.74
N SER A 41 -20.50 1.70 10.73
CA SER A 41 -20.00 0.43 11.25
C SER A 41 -21.11 -0.33 12.01
N THR A 42 -20.97 -1.66 12.08
CA THR A 42 -21.92 -2.54 12.78
C THR A 42 -21.17 -3.44 13.77
N VAL A 43 -21.88 -4.32 14.48
CA VAL A 43 -21.23 -5.35 15.32
C VAL A 43 -20.47 -6.38 14.48
N LYS A 44 -20.78 -6.50 13.19
CA LYS A 44 -20.04 -7.38 12.27
C LYS A 44 -18.79 -6.66 11.76
N PRO A 45 -17.60 -7.28 11.81
CA PRO A 45 -16.38 -6.69 11.29
C PRO A 45 -16.46 -6.30 9.81
N ASP A 46 -16.01 -5.09 9.50
CA ASP A 46 -15.76 -4.58 8.16
C ASP A 46 -14.43 -3.81 8.11
N HIS A 47 -14.09 -3.28 6.92
CA HIS A 47 -12.80 -2.62 6.64
C HIS A 47 -11.60 -3.50 7.06
N ILE A 48 -11.72 -4.81 6.83
CA ILE A 48 -10.66 -5.76 7.16
C ILE A 48 -9.49 -5.49 6.22
N THR A 49 -8.32 -5.25 6.81
CA THR A 49 -7.11 -4.84 6.09
C THR A 49 -5.94 -5.69 6.55
N LEU A 50 -5.16 -6.19 5.60
CA LEU A 50 -3.86 -6.81 5.86
C LEU A 50 -2.75 -5.80 5.60
N THR A 51 -1.81 -5.67 6.53
CA THR A 51 -0.60 -4.85 6.41
C THR A 51 0.58 -5.55 7.10
N TRP A 52 1.78 -4.97 7.02
CA TRP A 52 2.93 -5.43 7.81
C TRP A 52 3.44 -4.34 8.73
N THR A 53 3.55 -4.65 10.03
CA THR A 53 4.23 -3.78 11.01
C THR A 53 5.61 -4.30 11.39
N LYS A 54 5.92 -5.54 11.00
CA LYS A 54 7.13 -6.32 11.30
C LYS A 54 7.45 -7.21 10.09
N ASP A 55 8.49 -8.03 10.21
CA ASP A 55 8.98 -8.94 9.18
C ASP A 55 7.84 -9.85 8.60
N PRO A 56 7.53 -9.75 7.30
CA PRO A 56 6.44 -10.50 6.67
C PRO A 56 6.71 -12.01 6.53
N LYS A 57 7.93 -12.49 6.80
CA LYS A 57 8.26 -13.94 6.84
C LYS A 57 7.59 -14.63 8.02
N THR A 58 7.46 -13.93 9.14
CA THR A 58 7.03 -14.54 10.41
C THR A 58 5.87 -13.82 11.07
N THR A 59 5.36 -12.74 10.44
CA THR A 59 4.27 -11.94 10.99
C THR A 59 3.23 -11.55 9.96
N GLN A 60 2.03 -11.20 10.43
CA GLN A 60 0.97 -10.59 9.64
C GLN A 60 0.16 -9.65 10.53
N THR A 61 -0.01 -8.39 10.12
CA THR A 61 -0.90 -7.45 10.82
C THR A 61 -2.27 -7.46 10.17
N ILE A 62 -3.31 -7.47 11.00
CA ILE A 62 -4.72 -7.48 10.60
C ILE A 62 -5.42 -6.37 11.37
N THR A 63 -6.05 -5.44 10.66
CA THR A 63 -6.89 -4.38 11.24
C THR A 63 -8.32 -4.51 10.73
N TRP A 64 -9.30 -4.18 11.56
CA TRP A 64 -10.71 -4.06 11.17
C TRP A 64 -11.41 -3.05 12.07
N ARG A 65 -12.67 -2.73 11.74
CA ARG A 65 -13.50 -1.90 12.60
C ARG A 65 -14.82 -2.58 12.96
N THR A 66 -15.47 -2.05 13.99
CA THR A 66 -16.85 -2.37 14.38
C THR A 66 -17.51 -1.13 14.99
N SER A 67 -18.80 -1.21 15.28
CA SER A 67 -19.50 -0.22 16.11
C SER A 67 -19.00 -0.24 17.55
N THR A 68 -19.33 0.83 18.28
CA THR A 68 -18.93 1.05 19.69
C THR A 68 -19.44 -0.02 20.66
N ASN A 69 -20.48 -0.77 20.28
CA ASN A 69 -21.08 -1.84 21.10
C ASN A 69 -20.17 -3.07 21.28
N VAL A 70 -19.14 -3.24 20.44
CA VAL A 70 -18.22 -4.38 20.53
C VAL A 70 -17.06 -4.04 21.44
N THR A 71 -16.95 -4.73 22.57
CA THR A 71 -15.93 -4.45 23.59
C THR A 71 -14.67 -5.32 23.47
N LYS A 72 -14.72 -6.37 22.65
CA LYS A 72 -13.65 -7.37 22.51
C LYS A 72 -13.44 -7.71 21.03
N GLY A 73 -12.18 -7.74 20.61
CA GLY A 73 -11.76 -8.21 19.30
C GLY A 73 -10.97 -9.51 19.39
N LEU A 74 -11.24 -10.43 18.47
CA LEU A 74 -10.60 -11.73 18.35
C LEU A 74 -10.18 -11.96 16.89
N VAL A 75 -9.06 -12.65 16.72
CA VAL A 75 -8.68 -13.28 15.45
C VAL A 75 -8.54 -14.77 15.68
N GLN A 76 -9.19 -15.55 14.84
CA GLN A 76 -8.94 -16.98 14.71
C GLN A 76 -8.20 -17.21 13.39
N TYR A 77 -7.08 -17.93 13.42
CA TYR A 77 -6.34 -18.27 12.22
C TYR A 77 -5.89 -19.72 12.22
N LYS A 78 -5.77 -20.29 11.02
CA LYS A 78 -5.43 -21.69 10.80
C LYS A 78 -4.26 -21.79 9.84
N ASN A 79 -3.22 -22.51 10.25
CA ASN A 79 -2.15 -22.93 9.35
C ASN A 79 -2.72 -23.97 8.37
N LEU A 80 -2.74 -23.66 7.08
CA LEU A 80 -3.37 -24.53 6.09
C LEU A 80 -2.52 -25.76 5.73
N THR A 81 -1.25 -25.79 6.13
CA THR A 81 -0.37 -26.95 5.97
C THR A 81 -0.53 -27.93 7.13
N THR A 82 -0.48 -27.47 8.38
CA THR A 82 -0.54 -28.34 9.57
C THR A 82 -1.97 -28.59 10.06
N GLY A 83 -2.91 -27.73 9.68
CA GLY A 83 -4.29 -27.73 10.19
C GLY A 83 -4.43 -27.12 11.58
N GLU A 84 -3.33 -26.69 12.22
CA GLU A 84 -3.33 -26.06 13.54
C GLU A 84 -4.13 -24.76 13.52
N THR A 85 -5.03 -24.59 14.49
CA THR A 85 -5.87 -23.39 14.66
C THR A 85 -5.52 -22.70 15.96
N LYS A 86 -5.39 -21.38 15.94
CA LYS A 86 -5.13 -20.54 17.12
C LYS A 86 -6.11 -19.37 17.17
N THR A 87 -6.35 -18.85 18.38
CA THR A 87 -7.17 -17.66 18.63
C THR A 87 -6.37 -16.66 19.45
N PHE A 88 -6.40 -15.40 19.04
CA PHE A 88 -5.70 -14.29 19.69
C PHE A 88 -6.64 -13.13 19.96
N ASN A 89 -6.40 -12.41 21.07
CA ASN A 89 -7.10 -11.15 21.33
C ASN A 89 -6.46 -10.04 20.50
N ALA A 90 -7.29 -9.16 19.96
CA ALA A 90 -6.84 -7.93 19.32
C ALA A 90 -6.85 -6.75 20.29
N THR A 91 -5.99 -5.79 20.01
CA THR A 91 -5.97 -4.49 20.69
C THR A 91 -7.14 -3.66 20.19
N LYS A 92 -7.97 -3.19 21.10
CA LYS A 92 -9.06 -2.23 20.84
C LYS A 92 -8.52 -0.81 20.90
N GLN A 93 -8.93 0.01 19.95
CA GLN A 93 -8.69 1.44 19.93
C GLN A 93 -10.01 2.16 19.61
N ASP A 94 -10.37 3.14 20.43
CA ASP A 94 -11.54 3.98 20.16
C ASP A 94 -11.19 5.01 19.08
N PHE A 95 -12.10 5.21 18.13
CA PHE A 95 -11.98 6.21 17.08
C PHE A 95 -13.19 7.14 17.12
N SER A 96 -12.92 8.45 17.04
CA SER A 96 -13.95 9.49 16.96
C SER A 96 -13.56 10.50 15.89
N THR A 97 -14.55 11.03 15.16
CA THR A 97 -14.34 12.10 14.17
C THR A 97 -14.06 13.45 14.84
N SER A 98 -13.69 14.47 14.07
CA SER A 98 -13.76 15.86 14.55
C SER A 98 -15.22 16.29 14.71
N SER A 99 -15.50 17.24 15.60
CA SER A 99 -16.82 17.89 15.69
C SER A 99 -17.11 18.82 14.51
N THR A 100 -16.09 19.20 13.75
CA THR A 100 -16.18 20.03 12.54
C THR A 100 -16.37 19.22 11.26
N ASP A 101 -16.30 17.89 11.33
CA ASP A 101 -16.52 17.03 10.17
C ASP A 101 -17.99 17.07 9.76
N ILE A 102 -18.29 16.98 8.46
CA ILE A 102 -19.68 16.95 7.97
C ILE A 102 -20.44 15.68 8.42
N ASN A 103 -19.68 14.61 8.67
CA ASN A 103 -20.16 13.30 9.09
C ASN A 103 -19.46 12.92 10.39
N THR A 104 -20.17 13.03 11.52
CA THR A 104 -19.58 12.79 12.84
C THR A 104 -20.01 11.47 13.46
N GLY A 105 -19.12 10.85 14.24
CA GLY A 105 -19.42 9.57 14.88
C GLY A 105 -18.23 8.94 15.60
N CYS A 106 -18.47 7.78 16.16
CA CYS A 106 -17.48 6.97 16.86
C CYS A 106 -17.54 5.52 16.39
N MET A 107 -16.40 4.85 16.36
CA MET A 107 -16.30 3.41 16.07
C MET A 107 -15.14 2.81 16.84
N ASN A 108 -15.06 1.49 16.87
CA ASN A 108 -13.91 0.78 17.42
C ASN A 108 -13.04 0.30 16.27
N LEU A 109 -11.73 0.51 16.39
CA LEU A 109 -10.71 -0.11 15.57
C LEU A 109 -10.06 -1.23 16.37
N PHE A 110 -9.84 -2.36 15.72
CA PHE A 110 -9.17 -3.51 16.30
C PHE A 110 -7.97 -3.85 15.44
N SER A 111 -6.85 -4.17 16.09
CA SER A 111 -5.64 -4.60 15.39
C SER A 111 -4.96 -5.74 16.13
N VAL A 112 -4.33 -6.64 15.37
CA VAL A 112 -3.44 -7.68 15.88
C VAL A 112 -2.26 -7.83 14.94
N THR A 113 -1.08 -8.05 15.49
CA THR A 113 0.07 -8.59 14.75
C THR A 113 0.24 -10.03 15.17
N LEU A 114 -0.08 -10.96 14.27
CA LEU A 114 0.21 -12.38 14.45
C LEU A 114 1.72 -12.57 14.33
N GLU A 115 2.31 -13.34 15.24
CA GLU A 115 3.76 -13.56 15.31
C GLU A 115 4.09 -15.06 15.33
N ASN A 116 5.37 -15.38 15.10
CA ASN A 116 5.88 -16.76 15.05
C ASN A 116 5.16 -17.61 13.98
N LEU A 117 4.76 -16.98 12.89
CA LEU A 117 4.23 -17.67 11.73
C LEU A 117 5.36 -18.39 10.98
N THR A 118 5.01 -19.47 10.29
CA THR A 118 5.93 -20.22 9.46
C THR A 118 6.12 -19.47 8.14
N PRO A 119 7.35 -19.19 7.69
CA PRO A 119 7.60 -18.58 6.38
C PRO A 119 6.98 -19.37 5.22
N GLY A 120 6.59 -18.67 4.16
CA GLY A 120 6.08 -19.26 2.91
C GLY A 120 4.78 -20.04 3.05
N THR A 121 4.03 -19.80 4.13
CA THR A 121 2.89 -20.64 4.53
C THR A 121 1.58 -19.89 4.34
N LYS A 122 0.57 -20.60 3.82
CA LYS A 122 -0.78 -20.08 3.70
C LYS A 122 -1.56 -20.27 5.00
N TYR A 123 -2.25 -19.22 5.40
CA TYR A 123 -3.14 -19.22 6.54
C TYR A 123 -4.55 -18.85 6.09
N SER A 124 -5.57 -19.43 6.73
CA SER A 124 -6.91 -18.83 6.73
C SER A 124 -7.14 -18.10 8.04
N TYR A 125 -8.00 -17.10 8.04
CA TYR A 125 -8.34 -16.34 9.23
C TYR A 125 -9.77 -15.78 9.20
N MET A 126 -10.29 -15.50 10.40
CA MET A 126 -11.51 -14.74 10.62
C MET A 126 -11.27 -13.78 11.77
N VAL A 127 -11.90 -12.61 11.71
CA VAL A 127 -11.90 -11.61 12.79
C VAL A 127 -13.31 -11.47 13.36
N GLY A 128 -13.45 -11.11 14.63
CA GLY A 128 -14.75 -11.07 15.29
C GLY A 128 -14.69 -10.73 16.76
N ASP A 129 -15.76 -11.02 17.49
CA ASP A 129 -15.88 -10.81 18.94
C ASP A 129 -16.15 -12.11 19.73
N GLY A 130 -16.24 -13.25 19.03
CA GLY A 130 -16.63 -14.56 19.57
C GLY A 130 -18.05 -14.99 19.19
N GLN A 131 -18.89 -14.07 18.74
CA GLN A 131 -20.27 -14.29 18.30
C GLN A 131 -20.46 -13.84 16.86
N ASN A 132 -20.05 -12.62 16.55
CA ASN A 132 -20.07 -12.00 15.24
C ASN A 132 -18.69 -12.18 14.59
N TRP A 133 -18.65 -12.92 13.47
CA TRP A 133 -17.43 -13.21 12.74
C TRP A 133 -17.50 -12.65 11.31
N SER A 134 -16.33 -12.27 10.79
CA SER A 134 -16.13 -12.05 9.37
C SER A 134 -16.33 -13.35 8.58
N THR A 135 -16.38 -13.24 7.25
CA THR A 135 -16.12 -14.40 6.39
C THR A 135 -14.68 -14.87 6.56
N GLU A 136 -14.40 -16.13 6.24
CA GLU A 136 -13.04 -16.65 6.19
C GLU A 136 -12.26 -16.01 5.04
N ASN A 137 -11.08 -15.49 5.36
CA ASN A 137 -10.13 -14.88 4.45
C ASN A 137 -8.78 -15.60 4.53
N LYS A 138 -7.84 -15.27 3.65
CA LYS A 138 -6.54 -15.96 3.57
C LYS A 138 -5.39 -14.98 3.41
N PHE A 139 -4.21 -15.37 3.86
CA PHE A 139 -2.96 -14.68 3.55
C PHE A 139 -1.81 -15.69 3.43
N LYS A 140 -0.68 -15.24 2.88
CA LYS A 140 0.56 -16.04 2.76
C LYS A 140 1.71 -15.22 3.36
N THR A 141 2.47 -15.82 4.26
CA THR A 141 3.73 -15.23 4.74
C THR A 141 4.81 -15.30 3.66
N GLU A 142 5.74 -14.35 3.67
CA GLU A 142 6.92 -14.38 2.80
C GLU A 142 7.74 -15.67 3.05
N ALA A 143 8.30 -16.28 2.00
CA ALA A 143 9.17 -17.43 2.14
C ALA A 143 10.52 -17.06 2.82
N SER A 144 11.20 -18.04 3.42
CA SER A 144 12.54 -17.80 4.00
C SER A 144 13.57 -17.39 2.95
N LYS A 145 13.34 -17.78 1.69
CA LYS A 145 14.09 -17.36 0.51
C LYS A 145 13.06 -17.01 -0.55
N GLU A 146 12.90 -15.73 -0.82
CA GLU A 146 12.00 -15.20 -1.82
C GLU A 146 12.87 -14.44 -2.83
N ASP A 147 13.15 -15.09 -3.96
CA ASP A 147 14.08 -14.58 -4.97
C ASP A 147 13.38 -13.69 -6.01
N ASP A 148 12.04 -13.85 -6.13
CA ASP A 148 11.17 -13.12 -7.04
C ASP A 148 10.12 -12.35 -6.22
N VAL A 149 9.92 -11.06 -6.50
CA VAL A 149 8.92 -10.22 -5.83
C VAL A 149 7.88 -9.78 -6.85
N LYS A 150 6.60 -10.08 -6.62
CA LYS A 150 5.50 -9.65 -7.48
C LYS A 150 4.48 -8.87 -6.67
N PHE A 151 4.23 -7.63 -7.04
CA PHE A 151 3.27 -6.77 -6.35
C PHE A 151 2.43 -5.98 -7.35
N ILE A 152 1.30 -5.48 -6.89
CA ILE A 152 0.40 -4.63 -7.66
C ILE A 152 0.54 -3.19 -7.16
N VAL A 153 0.70 -2.22 -8.06
CA VAL A 153 0.75 -0.80 -7.70
C VAL A 153 -0.48 -0.10 -8.24
N PHE A 154 -1.07 0.74 -7.39
CA PHE A 154 -2.15 1.65 -7.71
C PHE A 154 -1.79 3.06 -7.24
N GLY A 155 -2.37 4.07 -7.87
CA GLY A 155 -2.41 5.45 -7.41
C GLY A 155 -3.77 6.04 -7.72
N ASP A 156 -4.16 7.09 -7.01
CA ASP A 156 -5.33 7.91 -7.33
C ASP A 156 -6.61 7.07 -7.44
N SER A 157 -6.84 6.19 -6.47
CA SER A 157 -8.03 5.31 -6.45
C SER A 157 -9.30 6.04 -5.97
N GLN A 158 -9.19 7.33 -5.70
CA GLN A 158 -10.27 8.24 -5.34
C GLN A 158 -11.45 8.25 -6.34
N SER A 159 -12.58 8.80 -5.90
CA SER A 159 -13.81 8.84 -6.69
C SER A 159 -13.78 9.87 -7.81
N GLY A 160 -12.88 10.85 -7.77
CA GLY A 160 -12.83 12.01 -8.66
C GLY A 160 -13.99 13.00 -8.43
N ASN A 161 -14.75 12.81 -7.35
CA ASN A 161 -15.90 13.65 -7.00
C ASN A 161 -16.18 13.54 -5.48
N ALA A 162 -16.01 14.67 -4.77
CA ALA A 162 -16.16 14.75 -3.32
C ALA A 162 -17.62 14.66 -2.85
N ASP A 163 -18.58 15.04 -3.69
CA ASP A 163 -20.01 15.00 -3.33
C ASP A 163 -20.63 13.62 -3.62
N VAL A 164 -20.06 12.92 -4.61
CA VAL A 164 -20.51 11.61 -5.08
C VAL A 164 -19.36 10.60 -4.92
N PRO A 165 -19.23 9.97 -3.74
CA PRO A 165 -18.14 9.03 -3.43
C PRO A 165 -18.33 7.67 -4.14
N ASN A 166 -18.41 7.67 -5.47
CA ASN A 166 -18.57 6.47 -6.29
C ASN A 166 -17.21 5.83 -6.58
N TYR A 167 -16.98 4.65 -5.98
CA TYR A 167 -15.77 3.85 -6.14
C TYR A 167 -15.95 2.65 -7.08
N ALA A 168 -16.96 2.65 -7.95
CA ALA A 168 -17.12 1.61 -8.97
C ALA A 168 -15.91 1.50 -9.92
N PRO A 169 -15.27 2.60 -10.38
CA PRO A 169 -14.03 2.52 -11.14
C PRO A 169 -12.91 1.84 -10.35
N TRP A 170 -12.72 2.22 -9.08
CA TRP A 170 -11.75 1.59 -8.19
C TRP A 170 -12.02 0.09 -8.01
N ASN A 171 -13.27 -0.31 -7.71
CA ASN A 171 -13.66 -1.71 -7.63
C ASN A 171 -13.27 -2.48 -8.90
N LYS A 172 -13.62 -1.95 -10.08
CA LYS A 172 -13.26 -2.59 -11.35
C LYS A 172 -11.75 -2.71 -11.50
N THR A 173 -10.99 -1.69 -11.16
CA THR A 173 -9.53 -1.67 -11.27
C THR A 173 -8.87 -2.71 -10.34
N VAL A 174 -9.17 -2.66 -9.05
CA VAL A 174 -8.55 -3.55 -8.05
C VAL A 174 -8.92 -5.03 -8.28
N GLN A 175 -10.18 -5.31 -8.61
CA GLN A 175 -10.63 -6.68 -8.87
C GLN A 175 -10.01 -7.24 -10.16
N ASN A 176 -9.89 -6.43 -11.22
CA ASN A 176 -9.24 -6.85 -12.47
C ASN A 176 -7.74 -7.08 -12.29
N ALA A 177 -7.05 -6.19 -11.57
CA ALA A 177 -5.63 -6.34 -11.30
C ALA A 177 -5.35 -7.59 -10.46
N TYR A 178 -6.12 -7.80 -9.39
CA TYR A 178 -5.96 -8.99 -8.54
C TYR A 178 -6.36 -10.28 -9.25
N SER A 179 -7.43 -10.29 -10.05
CA SER A 179 -7.83 -11.50 -10.79
C SER A 179 -6.80 -11.97 -11.80
N LYS A 180 -6.03 -11.04 -12.39
CA LYS A 180 -4.94 -11.33 -13.33
C LYS A 180 -3.60 -11.62 -12.65
N ASN A 181 -3.47 -11.29 -11.36
CA ASN A 181 -2.24 -11.42 -10.58
C ASN A 181 -2.53 -12.07 -9.22
N LYS A 182 -3.15 -13.27 -9.23
CA LYS A 182 -3.47 -14.03 -8.01
C LYS A 182 -2.24 -14.53 -7.24
N ASP A 183 -1.10 -14.46 -7.89
CA ASP A 183 0.25 -14.77 -7.41
C ASP A 183 1.01 -13.50 -6.93
N ALA A 184 0.37 -12.33 -6.89
CA ALA A 184 0.96 -11.17 -6.23
C ALA A 184 1.12 -11.42 -4.72
N ASP A 185 2.24 -10.96 -4.19
CA ASP A 185 2.63 -11.07 -2.79
C ASP A 185 1.98 -9.99 -1.92
N PHE A 186 1.82 -8.79 -2.48
CA PHE A 186 1.17 -7.64 -1.85
C PHE A 186 0.74 -6.60 -2.89
N MET A 187 0.12 -5.51 -2.42
CA MET A 187 -0.19 -4.33 -3.20
C MET A 187 0.22 -3.04 -2.48
N ILE A 188 0.43 -1.98 -3.26
CA ILE A 188 0.77 -0.64 -2.82
C ILE A 188 -0.22 0.34 -3.45
N ASN A 189 -0.93 1.13 -2.66
CA ASN A 189 -1.51 2.41 -3.08
C ASN A 189 -0.54 3.55 -2.76
N VAL A 190 -0.11 4.28 -3.80
CA VAL A 190 0.78 5.42 -3.67
C VAL A 190 0.01 6.71 -3.40
N GLY A 191 -0.89 6.71 -2.41
CA GLY A 191 -1.67 7.89 -2.04
C GLY A 191 -2.87 8.19 -2.94
N ASP A 192 -3.66 9.16 -2.47
CA ASP A 192 -4.95 9.56 -3.05
C ASP A 192 -5.91 8.37 -3.16
N LEU A 193 -6.02 7.64 -2.04
CA LEU A 193 -6.90 6.48 -1.91
C LEU A 193 -8.36 6.93 -1.92
N VAL A 194 -8.66 7.97 -1.15
CA VAL A 194 -9.98 8.57 -1.08
C VAL A 194 -9.98 10.00 -1.57
N GLU A 195 -11.14 10.54 -1.94
CA GLU A 195 -11.22 11.94 -2.39
C GLU A 195 -11.16 12.93 -1.21
N LYS A 196 -11.62 12.54 -0.02
CA LYS A 196 -11.60 13.36 1.20
C LYS A 196 -11.40 12.49 2.43
N GLY A 197 -10.23 12.58 3.03
CA GLY A 197 -9.82 11.74 4.15
C GLY A 197 -10.68 11.91 5.41
N GLN A 198 -11.30 13.08 5.61
CA GLN A 198 -12.17 13.34 6.76
C GLN A 198 -13.67 13.22 6.44
N ASP A 199 -14.02 12.85 5.21
CA ASP A 199 -15.37 12.41 4.87
C ASP A 199 -15.45 10.88 4.78
N TYR A 200 -15.92 10.29 5.87
CA TYR A 200 -15.96 8.83 6.07
C TYR A 200 -16.89 8.08 5.10
N ARG A 201 -17.72 8.77 4.31
CA ARG A 201 -18.45 8.15 3.19
C ARG A 201 -17.48 7.57 2.16
N HIS A 202 -16.38 8.27 1.89
CA HIS A 202 -15.38 7.82 0.93
C HIS A 202 -14.68 6.54 1.40
N TRP A 203 -14.25 6.50 2.66
CA TRP A 203 -13.63 5.31 3.23
C TRP A 203 -14.55 4.09 3.20
N ASN A 204 -15.83 4.26 3.57
CA ASN A 204 -16.83 3.19 3.51
C ASN A 204 -16.92 2.56 2.11
N ASN A 205 -16.95 3.41 1.08
CA ASN A 205 -17.08 2.97 -0.30
C ASN A 205 -15.77 2.41 -0.86
N TRP A 206 -14.62 2.99 -0.51
CA TRP A 206 -13.31 2.53 -0.93
C TRP A 206 -12.99 1.12 -0.40
N PHE A 207 -13.21 0.89 0.90
CA PHE A 207 -13.02 -0.44 1.51
C PHE A 207 -14.02 -1.46 0.97
N ASN A 208 -15.27 -1.06 0.73
CA ASN A 208 -16.25 -1.95 0.10
C ASN A 208 -15.84 -2.31 -1.34
N ALA A 209 -15.29 -1.37 -2.10
CA ALA A 209 -14.78 -1.60 -3.45
C ALA A 209 -13.56 -2.55 -3.47
N ALA A 210 -12.68 -2.48 -2.48
CA ALA A 210 -11.50 -3.34 -2.37
C ALA A 210 -11.73 -4.70 -1.67
N LYS A 211 -12.93 -4.93 -1.13
CA LYS A 211 -13.28 -6.17 -0.40
C LYS A 211 -13.07 -7.42 -1.27
N GLY A 212 -12.53 -8.48 -0.67
CA GLY A 212 -12.10 -9.70 -1.36
C GLY A 212 -10.68 -9.62 -1.94
N VAL A 213 -10.09 -8.41 -1.98
CA VAL A 213 -8.68 -8.18 -2.32
C VAL A 213 -7.91 -7.76 -1.07
N ILE A 214 -8.26 -6.63 -0.45
CA ILE A 214 -7.51 -6.03 0.66
C ILE A 214 -7.55 -6.84 1.97
N ASP A 215 -8.54 -7.73 2.08
CA ASP A 215 -8.66 -8.70 3.16
C ASP A 215 -8.00 -10.05 2.80
N ASN A 216 -7.34 -10.16 1.65
CA ASN A 216 -6.64 -11.37 1.22
C ASN A 216 -5.21 -11.12 0.70
N LEU A 217 -4.86 -9.86 0.43
CA LEU A 217 -3.56 -9.41 -0.07
C LEU A 217 -3.11 -8.22 0.77
N PRO A 218 -1.91 -8.25 1.38
CA PRO A 218 -1.39 -7.12 2.15
C PRO A 218 -1.33 -5.83 1.33
N GLU A 219 -1.75 -4.72 1.93
CA GLU A 219 -1.72 -3.36 1.39
C GLU A 219 -0.69 -2.55 2.17
N MET A 220 0.30 -2.00 1.49
CA MET A 220 1.34 -1.15 2.08
C MET A 220 1.23 0.27 1.50
N PRO A 221 0.32 1.12 2.02
CA PRO A 221 -0.06 2.37 1.38
C PRO A 221 0.81 3.55 1.83
N VAL A 222 0.87 4.57 0.98
CA VAL A 222 1.32 5.93 1.31
C VAL A 222 0.11 6.85 1.26
N GLN A 223 0.16 7.96 1.99
CA GLN A 223 -0.86 9.00 1.93
C GLN A 223 -0.59 10.00 0.78
N GLY A 224 -1.65 10.47 0.16
CA GLY A 224 -1.67 11.62 -0.73
C GLY A 224 -2.34 12.82 -0.06
N ASN A 225 -2.43 13.92 -0.81
CA ASN A 225 -3.04 15.16 -0.35
C ASN A 225 -4.51 14.94 0.03
N HIS A 226 -5.22 14.06 -0.69
CA HIS A 226 -6.63 13.82 -0.42
C HIS A 226 -6.90 13.08 0.90
N GLU A 227 -5.93 12.35 1.46
CA GLU A 227 -6.04 11.79 2.81
C GLU A 227 -6.06 12.89 3.89
N THR A 228 -5.49 14.06 3.58
CA THR A 228 -5.37 15.20 4.50
C THR A 228 -6.58 16.14 4.42
N TYR A 229 -7.36 16.10 3.34
CA TYR A 229 -8.46 17.06 3.17
C TYR A 229 -9.60 16.86 4.16
N ASN A 230 -9.96 17.99 4.78
CA ASN A 230 -11.09 18.10 5.69
C ASN A 230 -12.42 17.66 5.03
N ALA A 231 -13.43 17.44 5.86
CA ALA A 231 -14.74 17.04 5.36
C ALA A 231 -15.45 18.16 4.58
N VAL A 232 -15.18 19.43 4.91
CA VAL A 232 -15.84 20.62 4.35
C VAL A 232 -14.82 21.59 3.80
N GLY A 233 -14.77 21.74 2.48
CA GLY A 233 -13.74 22.52 1.80
C GLY A 233 -12.56 21.66 1.33
N TRP A 234 -11.38 22.27 1.23
CA TRP A 234 -10.15 21.64 0.74
C TRP A 234 -8.96 22.00 1.63
N ASP A 235 -9.22 22.45 2.86
CA ASP A 235 -8.15 22.71 3.83
C ASP A 235 -7.63 21.37 4.36
N SER A 236 -6.32 21.29 4.55
CA SER A 236 -5.64 20.08 5.02
C SER A 236 -5.67 19.95 6.54
N THR A 237 -5.67 18.70 7.00
CA THR A 237 -5.61 18.26 8.39
C THR A 237 -4.79 16.96 8.46
N LYS A 238 -4.49 16.48 9.68
CA LYS A 238 -3.85 15.18 9.80
C LYS A 238 -4.76 14.04 9.30
N PRO A 239 -4.23 13.06 8.55
CA PRO A 239 -4.99 11.97 7.94
C PRO A 239 -5.37 10.91 9.00
N LYS A 240 -6.31 11.29 9.87
CA LYS A 240 -6.61 10.58 11.11
C LYS A 240 -7.07 9.15 10.88
N TYR A 241 -7.97 8.90 9.94
CA TYR A 241 -8.45 7.54 9.73
C TYR A 241 -7.39 6.65 9.06
N PHE A 242 -6.66 7.19 8.08
CA PHE A 242 -5.57 6.50 7.39
C PHE A 242 -4.55 5.94 8.38
N THR A 243 -3.94 6.79 9.20
CA THR A 243 -2.90 6.41 10.18
C THR A 243 -3.40 5.45 11.28
N ASN A 244 -4.70 5.43 11.55
CA ASN A 244 -5.29 4.55 12.54
C ASN A 244 -5.73 3.19 11.96
N GLN A 245 -6.14 3.15 10.69
CA GLN A 245 -6.61 1.96 9.99
C GLN A 245 -5.46 1.17 9.35
N PHE A 246 -4.53 1.84 8.68
CA PHE A 246 -3.37 1.21 8.06
C PHE A 246 -2.22 1.14 9.06
N LYS A 247 -1.99 -0.04 9.63
CA LYS A 247 -0.89 -0.26 10.58
C LYS A 247 0.36 -0.64 9.81
N VAL A 248 1.24 0.32 9.60
CA VAL A 248 2.52 0.17 8.90
C VAL A 248 3.69 0.17 9.91
N PRO A 249 4.94 -0.13 9.50
CA PRO A 249 6.09 -0.04 10.39
C PRO A 249 6.24 1.38 10.95
N MET A 250 6.64 1.48 12.23
CA MET A 250 6.83 2.76 12.93
C MET A 250 8.30 3.20 12.92
N ASN A 251 9.04 2.80 11.88
CA ASN A 251 10.48 3.00 11.71
C ASN A 251 10.86 4.28 10.93
N GLY A 252 9.88 5.11 10.58
CA GLY A 252 10.13 6.44 10.03
C GLY A 252 10.57 7.48 11.07
N PRO A 253 10.92 8.70 10.60
CA PRO A 253 11.32 9.80 11.46
C PRO A 253 10.26 10.16 12.51
N ASP A 254 10.73 10.69 13.65
CA ASP A 254 9.84 11.34 14.61
C ASP A 254 9.04 12.45 13.93
N GLY A 255 7.75 12.56 14.24
CA GLY A 255 6.82 13.45 13.54
C GLY A 255 6.06 12.77 12.39
N PHE A 256 6.68 11.81 11.70
CA PHE A 256 6.13 11.13 10.50
C PHE A 256 5.87 9.63 10.68
N LYS A 257 6.01 9.10 11.90
CA LYS A 257 5.77 7.68 12.18
C LYS A 257 4.35 7.26 11.78
N GLY A 258 4.26 6.22 10.96
CA GLY A 258 2.99 5.75 10.40
C GLY A 258 2.58 6.44 9.08
N GLN A 259 3.37 7.40 8.60
CA GLN A 259 3.20 8.09 7.31
C GLN A 259 4.44 7.87 6.43
N VAL A 260 5.64 7.93 7.03
CA VAL A 260 6.91 7.52 6.43
C VAL A 260 7.36 6.22 7.08
N TYR A 261 7.75 5.24 6.27
CA TYR A 261 8.22 3.94 6.77
C TYR A 261 8.96 3.16 5.69
N SER A 262 9.60 2.08 6.10
CA SER A 262 10.19 1.12 5.18
C SER A 262 9.98 -0.32 5.63
N TYR A 263 10.06 -1.24 4.67
CA TYR A 263 9.95 -2.68 4.92
C TYR A 263 10.74 -3.47 3.85
N ASP A 264 11.13 -4.67 4.23
CA ASP A 264 11.78 -5.62 3.33
C ASP A 264 10.76 -6.65 2.84
N TYR A 265 10.87 -7.03 1.57
CA TYR A 265 10.21 -8.21 1.02
C TYR A 265 11.11 -8.85 -0.04
N GLY A 266 11.43 -10.12 0.12
CA GLY A 266 12.40 -10.82 -0.71
C GLY A 266 13.77 -10.16 -0.64
N ASN A 267 14.24 -9.69 -1.79
CA ASN A 267 15.52 -9.00 -1.95
C ASN A 267 15.34 -7.50 -2.26
N VAL A 268 14.22 -6.91 -1.87
CA VAL A 268 13.88 -5.51 -2.12
C VAL A 268 13.57 -4.79 -0.82
N HIS A 269 14.16 -3.60 -0.64
CA HIS A 269 13.82 -2.66 0.42
C HIS A 269 12.87 -1.58 -0.13
N PHE A 270 11.66 -1.54 0.40
CA PHE A 270 10.64 -0.56 0.02
C PHE A 270 10.70 0.63 0.96
N VAL A 271 10.81 1.83 0.39
CA VAL A 271 10.76 3.09 1.15
C VAL A 271 9.51 3.86 0.74
N MET A 272 8.68 4.15 1.74
CA MET A 272 7.40 4.80 1.60
C MET A 272 7.53 6.22 2.16
N LEU A 273 7.49 7.23 1.28
CA LEU A 273 7.72 8.63 1.64
C LEU A 273 6.42 9.43 1.58
N ASP A 274 6.21 10.25 2.60
CA ASP A 274 5.12 11.21 2.69
C ASP A 274 5.51 12.48 1.93
N SER A 275 4.72 12.83 0.91
CA SER A 275 4.94 14.04 0.11
C SER A 275 4.09 15.23 0.58
N GLN A 276 3.34 15.08 1.67
CA GLN A 276 2.33 16.04 2.10
C GLN A 276 2.78 16.93 3.27
N GLU A 277 4.07 16.93 3.63
CA GLU A 277 4.61 17.77 4.71
C GLU A 277 4.23 19.26 4.54
N ASP A 278 4.30 19.79 3.33
CA ASP A 278 3.93 21.19 3.03
C ASP A 278 2.42 21.44 3.16
N GLU A 279 1.59 20.44 2.87
CA GLU A 279 0.13 20.53 3.04
C GLU A 279 -0.29 20.35 4.49
N GLU A 280 0.41 19.50 5.25
CA GLU A 280 0.13 19.21 6.67
C GLU A 280 0.73 20.24 7.63
N SER A 281 1.69 21.06 7.19
CA SER A 281 2.45 21.97 8.04
C SER A 281 2.07 23.45 7.90
N SER A 282 2.38 24.21 8.96
CA SER A 282 2.57 25.66 8.91
C SER A 282 4.04 26.01 9.18
N ASN A 283 4.96 25.26 8.56
CA ASN A 283 6.43 25.21 8.72
C ASN A 283 6.92 24.03 9.58
N ASN A 284 7.64 23.10 8.96
CA ASN A 284 8.93 22.58 9.41
C ASN A 284 9.46 21.60 8.35
N ASP A 285 10.69 21.81 7.88
CA ASP A 285 11.45 20.90 6.99
C ASP A 285 12.30 19.94 7.86
N GLU A 286 11.85 18.71 8.15
CA GLU A 286 12.77 17.68 8.70
C GLU A 286 12.44 16.25 8.19
N LEU A 287 13.16 15.80 7.15
CA LEU A 287 13.18 14.40 6.70
C LEU A 287 14.49 13.70 7.14
N ALA A 288 14.40 12.55 7.84
CA ALA A 288 15.54 11.81 8.39
C ALA A 288 16.00 10.60 7.54
N ALA A 289 17.27 10.20 7.72
CA ALA A 289 17.97 9.14 6.98
C ALA A 289 17.45 7.70 7.24
N ILE A 290 17.54 6.83 6.22
CA ILE A 290 16.97 5.46 6.19
C ILE A 290 18.08 4.47 5.81
N GLY A 291 18.55 3.64 6.74
CA GLY A 291 19.78 2.82 6.61
C GLY A 291 19.92 1.90 5.38
N ALA A 292 21.15 1.44 5.12
CA ALA A 292 21.60 0.78 3.89
C ALA A 292 21.51 -0.77 3.91
N ASP A 293 20.88 -1.37 2.88
CA ASP A 293 21.06 -2.74 2.34
C ASP A 293 20.44 -2.77 0.90
N PRO A 294 20.46 -3.83 0.04
CA PRO A 294 20.48 -3.64 -1.41
C PRO A 294 19.08 -3.63 -2.04
N ARG A 295 18.91 -2.79 -3.07
CA ARG A 295 17.70 -2.49 -3.88
C ARG A 295 16.68 -1.52 -3.27
N LEU A 296 16.79 -0.24 -3.70
CA LEU A 296 15.86 0.85 -3.39
C LEU A 296 14.70 0.87 -4.37
N VAL A 297 13.47 0.89 -3.85
CA VAL A 297 12.34 1.46 -4.58
C VAL A 297 11.81 2.65 -3.80
N ILE A 298 11.94 3.84 -4.38
CA ILE A 298 11.37 5.08 -3.82
C ILE A 298 9.94 5.19 -4.34
N TYR A 299 8.97 5.07 -3.45
CA TYR A 299 7.58 5.41 -3.74
C TYR A 299 7.20 6.68 -3.00
N GLY A 300 6.91 7.72 -3.78
CA GLY A 300 5.99 8.79 -3.41
C GLY A 300 4.75 8.67 -4.29
N THR A 301 3.70 9.40 -3.93
CA THR A 301 2.55 9.68 -4.80
C THR A 301 2.98 10.02 -6.23
N PRO A 302 2.16 9.73 -7.26
CA PRO A 302 2.55 9.96 -8.64
C PRO A 302 2.84 11.45 -8.82
N ILE A 303 4.13 11.77 -8.77
CA ILE A 303 4.79 13.08 -8.84
C ILE A 303 3.79 14.18 -9.22
N ALA A 304 2.97 14.59 -8.25
CA ALA A 304 2.10 15.73 -8.41
C ALA A 304 3.06 16.93 -8.36
N PHE A 305 3.31 17.49 -9.54
CA PHE A 305 3.92 18.79 -9.81
C PHE A 305 4.35 19.59 -8.56
N GLY A 306 5.61 19.48 -8.15
CA GLY A 306 6.19 20.42 -7.18
C GLY A 306 7.20 19.88 -6.17
N SER A 307 7.25 18.57 -5.92
CA SER A 307 8.21 18.03 -4.96
C SER A 307 9.62 17.90 -5.57
N ASN A 308 10.63 18.45 -4.90
CA ASN A 308 12.05 18.43 -5.33
C ASN A 308 12.70 17.04 -5.29
N GLN A 309 11.93 15.95 -5.31
CA GLN A 309 12.39 14.57 -5.14
C GLN A 309 12.88 13.96 -6.46
N ALA A 310 12.10 14.12 -7.52
CA ALA A 310 12.40 13.60 -8.85
C ALA A 310 11.74 14.47 -9.93
N GLU A 311 12.38 14.57 -11.10
CA GLU A 311 11.90 15.39 -12.21
C GLU A 311 12.02 14.67 -13.53
N ILE A 312 11.05 14.90 -14.43
CA ILE A 312 11.08 14.41 -15.81
C ILE A 312 11.14 15.60 -16.76
N ILE A 313 12.27 15.75 -17.46
CA ILE A 313 12.49 16.87 -18.38
C ILE A 313 12.87 16.31 -19.73
N LYS A 314 12.02 16.54 -20.74
CA LYS A 314 12.22 16.09 -22.13
C LYS A 314 12.53 14.57 -22.22
N GLY A 315 11.82 13.76 -21.44
CA GLY A 315 11.98 12.30 -21.42
C GLY A 315 13.19 11.80 -20.64
N LYS A 316 13.92 12.67 -19.94
CA LYS A 316 15.00 12.29 -19.02
C LYS A 316 14.53 12.40 -17.58
N ALA A 317 14.81 11.36 -16.80
CA ALA A 317 14.55 11.35 -15.38
C ALA A 317 15.74 11.86 -14.58
N TYR A 318 15.43 12.62 -13.53
CA TYR A 318 16.37 13.19 -12.59
C TYR A 318 15.87 12.88 -11.18
N VAL A 319 16.79 12.66 -10.25
CA VAL A 319 16.50 12.37 -8.84
C VAL A 319 17.35 13.27 -7.97
N ASN A 320 16.79 13.73 -6.87
CA ASN A 320 17.54 14.48 -5.88
C ASN A 320 18.49 13.51 -5.14
N PRO A 321 19.82 13.72 -5.22
CA PRO A 321 20.78 12.77 -4.66
C PRO A 321 20.72 12.66 -3.13
N ASN A 322 20.11 13.62 -2.44
CA ASN A 322 19.88 13.51 -1.00
C ASN A 322 19.07 12.24 -0.68
N TYR A 323 18.07 11.88 -1.49
CA TYR A 323 17.30 10.64 -1.29
C TYR A 323 18.14 9.38 -1.52
N ILE A 324 19.12 9.43 -2.42
CA ILE A 324 20.08 8.33 -2.61
C ILE A 324 20.97 8.19 -1.37
N THR A 325 21.46 9.30 -0.82
CA THR A 325 22.30 9.28 0.39
C THR A 325 21.54 8.92 1.65
N MET A 326 20.25 9.26 1.70
CA MET A 326 19.37 8.86 2.77
C MET A 326 19.28 7.35 2.83
N TYR A 327 19.16 6.67 1.67
CA TYR A 327 19.02 5.21 1.57
C TYR A 327 20.35 4.45 1.63
N LEU A 328 21.31 4.77 0.75
CA LEU A 328 22.56 4.03 0.66
C LEU A 328 23.57 4.43 1.74
N GLY A 329 23.24 5.43 2.56
CA GLY A 329 24.15 6.05 3.51
C GLY A 329 25.23 6.89 2.81
N GLY A 330 25.43 8.12 3.27
CA GLY A 330 26.41 9.00 2.65
C GLY A 330 26.12 10.48 2.78
N SER A 331 26.61 11.26 1.82
CA SER A 331 26.35 12.69 1.73
C SER A 331 26.34 13.18 0.29
N TYR A 332 25.56 14.22 0.03
CA TYR A 332 25.57 14.94 -1.24
C TYR A 332 25.85 16.41 -0.97
N ASP A 333 26.92 16.92 -1.57
CA ASP A 333 27.23 18.35 -1.58
C ASP A 333 26.75 18.94 -2.90
N SER A 334 25.66 19.72 -2.83
CA SER A 334 25.05 20.36 -4.00
C SER A 334 25.89 21.50 -4.59
N ALA A 335 26.82 22.07 -3.82
CA ALA A 335 27.72 23.12 -4.31
C ALA A 335 28.87 22.52 -5.13
N SER A 336 29.44 21.40 -4.67
CA SER A 336 30.48 20.69 -5.41
C SER A 336 29.96 19.61 -6.35
N MET A 337 28.65 19.33 -6.34
CA MET A 337 27.97 18.29 -7.14
C MET A 337 28.55 16.90 -6.89
N LYS A 338 28.89 16.60 -5.63
CA LYS A 338 29.55 15.35 -5.22
C LYS A 338 28.63 14.52 -4.34
N LEU A 339 28.35 13.31 -4.81
CA LEU A 339 27.65 12.26 -4.08
C LEU A 339 28.68 11.31 -3.48
N THR A 340 28.65 11.07 -2.18
CA THR A 340 29.54 10.11 -1.52
C THR A 340 28.71 9.01 -0.89
N ILE A 341 28.90 7.77 -1.32
CA ILE A 341 28.25 6.56 -0.79
C ILE A 341 29.34 5.52 -0.49
N ASP A 342 29.32 4.88 0.68
CA ASP A 342 30.34 3.88 1.12
C ASP A 342 31.80 4.32 0.93
N LYS A 343 32.11 5.58 1.25
CA LYS A 343 33.45 6.19 1.09
C LYS A 343 33.92 6.36 -0.37
N GLN A 344 33.06 6.08 -1.36
CA GLN A 344 33.30 6.37 -2.76
C GLN A 344 32.59 7.66 -3.15
N THR A 345 33.30 8.57 -3.81
CA THR A 345 32.75 9.85 -4.28
C THR A 345 32.53 9.84 -5.78
N TYR A 346 31.30 10.15 -6.19
CA TYR A 346 30.84 10.33 -7.55
C TYR A 346 30.70 11.84 -7.80
N SER A 347 31.34 12.34 -8.85
CA SER A 347 31.28 13.76 -9.20
C SER A 347 30.43 13.96 -10.44
N PHE A 348 29.44 14.85 -10.32
CA PHE A 348 28.59 15.27 -11.42
C PHE A 348 28.97 16.67 -11.89
N ASN A 349 28.46 17.08 -13.03
CA ASN A 349 28.67 18.41 -13.57
C ASN A 349 27.34 18.99 -14.08
N ALA A 350 27.34 20.26 -14.49
CA ALA A 350 26.11 20.99 -14.80
C ALA A 350 25.21 20.33 -15.89
N LYS A 351 25.76 19.57 -16.85
CA LYS A 351 24.93 18.87 -17.86
C LYS A 351 24.25 17.60 -17.32
N ASP A 352 24.72 17.09 -16.19
CA ASP A 352 24.16 15.92 -15.53
C ASP A 352 22.98 16.31 -14.63
N LEU A 353 22.74 17.61 -14.44
CA LEU A 353 21.74 18.16 -13.54
C LEU A 353 20.51 18.71 -14.26
N SER A 354 19.38 18.70 -13.57
CA SER A 354 18.18 19.44 -13.93
C SER A 354 18.25 20.91 -13.46
N PRO A 355 17.29 21.78 -13.85
CA PRO A 355 17.18 23.14 -13.31
C PRO A 355 17.07 23.21 -11.78
N SER A 356 16.43 22.22 -11.16
CA SER A 356 16.32 22.10 -9.69
C SER A 356 17.50 21.37 -9.05
N LYS A 357 18.59 21.15 -9.81
CA LYS A 357 19.84 20.52 -9.38
C LYS A 357 19.72 19.03 -9.00
N ASN A 358 18.72 18.34 -9.52
CA ASN A 358 18.60 16.89 -9.41
C ASN A 358 19.53 16.21 -10.42
N VAL A 359 20.11 15.06 -10.06
CA VAL A 359 21.06 14.33 -10.92
C VAL A 359 20.30 13.38 -11.84
N SER A 360 20.65 13.37 -13.12
CA SER A 360 20.05 12.49 -14.12
C SER A 360 20.38 11.01 -13.85
N LEU A 361 19.41 10.15 -14.13
CA LEU A 361 19.60 8.70 -14.05
C LEU A 361 20.68 8.21 -15.03
N ASP A 362 20.86 8.87 -16.16
CA ASP A 362 21.96 8.61 -17.11
C ASP A 362 23.33 8.79 -16.45
N ALA A 363 23.50 9.83 -15.64
CA ALA A 363 24.76 10.14 -14.96
C ALA A 363 25.02 9.19 -13.80
N LEU A 364 23.98 8.83 -13.04
CA LEU A 364 24.04 7.79 -12.02
C LEU A 364 24.39 6.43 -12.64
N SER A 365 23.79 6.09 -13.78
CA SER A 365 24.08 4.83 -14.48
C SER A 365 25.55 4.76 -14.91
N LYS A 366 26.10 5.86 -15.42
CA LYS A 366 27.54 5.96 -15.75
C LYS A 366 28.45 5.89 -14.52
N ALA A 367 27.94 6.31 -13.36
CA ALA A 367 28.63 6.23 -12.09
C ALA A 367 28.61 4.82 -11.46
N GLY A 368 27.90 3.86 -12.09
CA GLY A 368 27.87 2.46 -11.69
C GLY A 368 26.56 2.00 -11.05
N PHE A 369 25.63 2.92 -10.80
CA PHE A 369 24.31 2.58 -10.26
C PHE A 369 23.45 1.92 -11.34
N ASN A 370 22.65 0.93 -10.99
CA ASN A 370 21.62 0.39 -11.87
C ASN A 370 20.34 1.21 -11.71
N CYS A 371 20.12 2.17 -12.61
CA CYS A 371 18.95 3.04 -12.58
C CYS A 371 17.94 2.65 -13.66
N SER A 372 16.66 2.70 -13.33
CA SER A 372 15.59 2.65 -14.33
C SER A 372 14.46 3.60 -14.00
N TYR A 373 13.78 4.06 -15.04
CA TYR A 373 12.59 4.89 -14.93
C TYR A 373 11.44 4.18 -15.61
N ASN A 374 10.38 3.92 -14.85
CA ASN A 374 9.13 3.41 -15.37
C ASN A 374 8.21 4.58 -15.71
N THR A 375 8.09 4.87 -17.01
CA THR A 375 7.25 5.97 -17.53
C THR A 375 5.75 5.76 -17.30
N GLN A 376 5.30 4.52 -17.07
CA GLN A 376 3.88 4.22 -16.88
C GLN A 376 3.41 4.53 -15.45
N PHE A 377 4.30 4.32 -14.47
CA PHE A 377 4.02 4.55 -13.04
C PHE A 377 4.78 5.74 -12.48
N ASN A 378 5.49 6.48 -13.33
CA ASN A 378 6.35 7.59 -12.97
C ASN A 378 7.33 7.26 -11.82
N MET A 379 7.93 6.08 -11.90
CA MET A 379 8.70 5.48 -10.80
C MET A 379 10.18 5.39 -11.17
N ILE A 380 11.06 5.78 -10.24
CA ILE A 380 12.51 5.67 -10.38
C ILE A 380 13.01 4.55 -9.47
N MET A 381 13.70 3.57 -10.05
CA MET A 381 14.39 2.52 -9.31
C MET A 381 15.90 2.77 -9.40
N ILE A 382 16.60 2.70 -8.29
CA ILE A 382 18.05 2.89 -8.21
C ILE A 382 18.63 1.77 -7.35
N ASP A 383 19.47 0.96 -7.96
CA ASP A 383 20.27 -0.06 -7.27
C ASP A 383 21.75 0.31 -7.41
N LYS A 384 22.60 -0.11 -6.47
CA LYS A 384 24.03 0.23 -6.48
C LYS A 384 24.87 -0.86 -7.13
#